data_AF-A0A2P8D949-F1
#
_entry.id   AF-A0A2P8D949-F1
#
_cell.length_a   1.000
_cell.length_b   1.000
_cell.length_c   1.000
_cell.angle_alpha   90.00
_cell.angle_beta   90.00
_cell.angle_gamma   90.00
#
_symmetry.space_group_name_H-M   'P 1'
#
loop_
_entity.id
_entity.type
_entity.pdbx_description
1 polymer ?
#
loop_
_entity_poly.entity_id
_entity_poly.type
_entity_poly.pdbx_seq_one_letter_code
_entity_poly.pdbx_strand_id
1 'polypeptide(L)'
;MAERPVSPRHPFPAFAREFGPRGWNIFRTTDSDRAVVVHGVFCASLPMLCPDGRGLVVHVRTTPEAFGNLMREHAAAVEHHTKTCELCAGVLDGAVRRALASL
;
A
#
# COMPACT_ATOMS: atom_id res chain seq x y z
N MET A 1 16.83 -7.99 8.62
CA MET A 1 15.64 -7.82 9.49
C MET A 1 14.82 -9.11 9.38
N ALA A 2 14.43 -9.72 10.51
CA ALA A 2 13.56 -10.89 10.48
C ALA A 2 12.19 -10.50 9.89
N GLU A 3 11.69 -11.30 8.96
CA GLU A 3 10.37 -11.11 8.34
C GLU A 3 9.31 -11.19 9.46
N ARG A 4 8.56 -10.10 9.69
CA ARG A 4 7.42 -10.16 10.60
C ARG A 4 6.41 -11.13 10.00
N PRO A 5 6.02 -12.21 10.70
CA PRO A 5 5.11 -13.19 10.13
C PRO A 5 3.74 -12.53 9.96
N VAL A 6 3.32 -12.37 8.71
CA VAL A 6 1.94 -11.99 8.39
C VAL A 6 1.02 -13.04 8.98
N SER A 7 -0.02 -12.61 9.68
CA SER A 7 -1.01 -13.52 10.23
C SER A 7 -1.56 -14.48 9.16
N PRO A 8 -1.57 -15.81 9.38
CA PRO A 8 -2.20 -16.76 8.45
C PRO A 8 -3.69 -16.51 8.24
N ARG A 9 -4.33 -15.74 9.13
CA ARG A 9 -5.75 -15.34 9.04
C ARG A 9 -5.96 -14.10 8.17
N HIS A 10 -4.90 -13.47 7.68
CA HIS A 10 -5.01 -12.33 6.79
C HIS A 10 -5.75 -12.75 5.51
N PRO A 11 -6.73 -11.97 5.01
CA PRO A 11 -7.53 -12.36 3.85
C PRO A 11 -6.71 -12.55 2.58
N PHE A 12 -5.58 -11.84 2.47
CA PHE A 12 -4.65 -11.90 1.35
C PHE A 12 -3.18 -11.87 1.84
N PRO A 13 -2.65 -12.98 2.37
CA PRO A 13 -1.35 -12.98 3.04
C PRO A 13 -0.18 -12.82 2.07
N ALA A 14 -0.36 -13.16 0.79
CA ALA A 14 0.65 -12.91 -0.26
C ALA A 14 0.79 -11.40 -0.53
N PHE A 15 -0.32 -10.69 -0.75
CA PHE A 15 -0.30 -9.24 -0.97
C PHE A 15 0.22 -8.47 0.25
N ALA A 16 -0.16 -8.89 1.46
CA ALA A 16 0.32 -8.26 2.68
C ALA A 16 1.85 -8.39 2.83
N ARG A 17 2.42 -9.57 2.51
CA ARG A 17 3.88 -9.77 2.48
C ARG A 17 4.56 -8.94 1.40
N GLU A 18 3.96 -8.82 0.23
CA GLU A 18 4.54 -8.07 -0.89
C GLU A 18 4.51 -6.55 -0.65
N PHE A 19 3.36 -6.00 -0.25
CA PHE A 19 3.14 -4.54 -0.23
C PHE A 19 3.32 -3.92 1.16
N GLY A 20 3.25 -4.70 2.23
CA GLY A 20 3.52 -4.22 3.60
C GLY A 20 4.90 -3.56 3.75
N PRO A 21 5.99 -4.21 3.30
CA PRO A 21 7.34 -3.62 3.28
C PRO A 21 7.47 -2.39 2.36
N ARG A 22 6.47 -2.12 1.51
CA ARG A 22 6.40 -0.98 0.59
C ARG A 22 5.50 0.14 1.13
N GLY A 23 5.02 0.00 2.38
CA GLY A 23 4.21 1.02 3.06
C GLY A 23 2.71 0.90 2.89
N TRP A 24 2.19 -0.27 2.49
CA TRP A 24 0.77 -0.46 2.21
C TRP A 24 0.08 -1.43 3.16
N ASN A 25 -1.10 -1.06 3.63
CA ASN A 25 -2.03 -1.95 4.32
C ASN A 25 -2.97 -2.60 3.33
N ILE A 26 -3.15 -3.91 3.48
CA ILE A 26 -4.03 -4.71 2.64
C ILE A 26 -5.21 -5.19 3.49
N PHE A 27 -6.43 -5.00 3.03
CA PHE A 27 -7.61 -5.53 3.69
C PHE A 27 -8.71 -5.81 2.67
N ARG A 28 -9.79 -6.44 3.12
CA ARG A 28 -10.94 -6.73 2.27
C ARG A 28 -12.20 -6.13 2.83
N THR A 29 -13.09 -5.74 1.94
CA THR A 29 -14.49 -5.45 2.23
C THR A 29 -15.37 -6.25 1.28
N THR A 30 -16.68 -6.16 1.47
CA THR A 30 -17.69 -6.61 0.51
C THR A 30 -18.46 -5.39 0.03
N ASP A 31 -18.73 -5.30 -1.26
CA ASP A 31 -19.59 -4.25 -1.80
C ASP A 31 -21.10 -4.57 -1.64
N SER A 32 -21.96 -3.74 -2.25
CA SER A 32 -23.42 -3.88 -2.21
C SER A 32 -23.91 -5.21 -2.77
N ASP A 33 -23.19 -5.79 -3.72
CA ASP A 33 -23.53 -7.05 -4.39
C ASP A 33 -22.87 -8.24 -3.68
N ARG A 34 -22.28 -8.00 -2.50
CA ARG A 34 -21.48 -8.96 -1.72
C ARG A 34 -20.22 -9.45 -2.45
N ALA A 35 -19.78 -8.75 -3.48
CA ALA A 35 -18.52 -9.08 -4.15
C ALA A 35 -17.34 -8.70 -3.25
N VAL A 36 -16.31 -9.54 -3.23
CA VAL A 36 -15.10 -9.27 -2.43
C VAL A 36 -14.30 -8.17 -3.12
N VAL A 37 -13.97 -7.14 -2.36
CA VAL A 37 -13.14 -6.04 -2.82
C VAL A 37 -11.87 -5.97 -1.97
N VAL A 38 -10.73 -5.89 -2.63
CA VAL A 38 -9.41 -5.74 -1.99
C VAL A 38 -9.02 -4.28 -1.97
N HIS A 39 -8.51 -3.84 -0.83
CA HIS A 39 -8.04 -2.48 -0.61
C HIS A 39 -6.54 -2.53 -0.36
N GLY A 40 -5.81 -1.65 -1.04
CA GLY A 40 -4.42 -1.30 -0.74
C GLY A 40 -4.38 0.17 -0.36
N VAL A 41 -4.03 0.47 0.88
CA VAL A 41 -3.96 1.86 1.38
C VAL A 41 -2.54 2.16 1.80
N PHE A 42 -1.97 3.21 1.22
CA PHE A 42 -0.67 3.70 1.64
C PHE A 42 -0.78 4.25 3.06
N CYS A 43 0.08 3.78 3.95
CA CYS A 43 0.01 4.06 5.38
C CYS A 43 0.53 5.45 5.75
N ALA A 44 0.38 6.44 4.88
CA ALA A 44 0.69 7.83 5.13
C ALA A 44 -0.05 8.75 4.16
N SER A 45 -0.18 10.01 4.54
CA SER A 45 -0.56 11.07 3.61
C SER A 45 0.70 11.66 2.98
N LEU A 46 0.73 11.78 1.66
CA LEU A 46 1.81 12.49 0.98
C LEU A 46 1.74 14.00 1.29
N PRO A 47 2.87 14.71 1.42
CA PRO A 47 2.89 16.10 1.84
C PRO A 47 2.23 17.03 0.81
N MET A 48 1.45 18.01 1.29
CA MET A 48 0.82 19.03 0.43
C MET A 48 1.83 19.88 -0.36
N LEU A 49 3.06 20.00 0.15
CA LEU A 49 4.16 20.74 -0.46
C LEU A 49 4.78 20.03 -1.68
N CYS A 50 4.40 18.78 -1.97
CA CYS A 50 4.84 18.07 -3.16
C CYS A 50 3.68 17.96 -4.17
N PRO A 51 3.64 18.80 -5.22
CA PRO A 51 2.60 18.75 -6.23
C PRO A 51 2.52 17.40 -6.94
N ASP A 52 3.67 16.82 -7.30
CA ASP A 52 3.75 15.54 -8.00
C ASP A 52 3.25 14.38 -7.14
N GLY A 53 3.51 14.44 -5.83
CA GLY A 53 2.99 13.48 -4.86
C GLY A 53 1.46 13.44 -4.80
N ARG A 54 0.78 14.57 -5.08
CA ARG A 54 -0.69 14.62 -5.11
C ARG A 54 -1.29 13.89 -6.31
N GLY A 55 -0.52 13.71 -7.38
CA GLY A 55 -0.94 12.94 -8.55
C GLY A 55 -0.84 11.43 -8.34
N LEU A 56 -0.24 10.97 -7.24
CA LEU A 56 -0.05 9.55 -6.98
C LEU A 56 -1.29 8.93 -6.35
N VAL A 57 -1.65 7.74 -6.83
CA VAL A 57 -2.71 6.93 -6.24
C VAL A 57 -2.18 6.30 -4.96
N VAL A 58 -2.78 6.66 -3.81
CA VAL A 58 -2.43 6.15 -2.47
C VAL A 58 -3.51 5.23 -1.87
N HIS A 59 -4.59 5.01 -2.61
CA HIS A 59 -5.63 4.05 -2.27
C HIS A 59 -6.09 3.31 -3.53
N VAL A 60 -5.82 2.02 -3.57
CA VAL A 60 -6.26 1.10 -4.63
C VAL A 60 -7.42 0.28 -4.09
N ARG A 61 -8.52 0.19 -4.86
CA ARG A 61 -9.70 -0.62 -4.54
C ARG A 61 -10.16 -1.35 -5.79
N THR A 62 -10.09 -2.69 -5.79
CA THR A 62 -10.44 -3.50 -6.98
C THR A 62 -10.76 -4.96 -6.60
N THR A 63 -11.08 -5.79 -7.58
CA THR A 63 -11.27 -7.23 -7.38
C THR A 63 -9.94 -7.93 -7.07
N PRO A 64 -9.95 -9.10 -6.40
CA PRO A 64 -8.72 -9.83 -6.07
C PRO A 64 -7.85 -10.15 -7.29
N GLU A 65 -8.46 -10.45 -8.44
CA GLU A 65 -7.78 -10.87 -9.67
C GLU A 65 -6.98 -9.71 -10.28
N ALA A 66 -7.52 -8.49 -10.24
CA ALA A 66 -6.86 -7.30 -10.78
C ALA A 66 -5.89 -6.65 -9.80
N PHE A 67 -6.02 -6.95 -8.50
CA PHE A 67 -5.32 -6.22 -7.44
C PHE A 67 -3.79 -6.23 -7.58
N GLY A 68 -3.19 -7.40 -7.81
CA GLY A 68 -1.72 -7.53 -7.80
C GLY A 68 -1.02 -6.71 -8.88
N ASN A 69 -1.61 -6.58 -10.08
CA ASN A 69 -1.02 -5.79 -11.16
C ASN A 69 -1.14 -4.28 -10.86
N LEU A 70 -2.36 -3.83 -10.53
CA LEU A 70 -2.62 -2.42 -10.22
C LEU A 70 -1.80 -1.93 -9.02
N MET A 71 -1.71 -2.73 -7.96
CA MET A 71 -0.92 -2.33 -6.80
C MET A 71 0.57 -2.22 -7.10
N ARG A 72 1.13 -3.11 -7.94
CA ARG A 72 2.55 -3.03 -8.31
C ARG A 72 2.86 -1.75 -9.07
N GLU A 73 1.99 -1.34 -10.00
CA GLU A 73 2.11 -0.08 -10.74
C GLU A 73 2.10 1.12 -9.81
N HIS A 74 1.10 1.22 -8.93
CA HIS A 74 0.97 2.36 -8.03
C HIS A 74 2.07 2.41 -6.96
N ALA A 75 2.45 1.27 -6.40
CA ALA A 75 3.57 1.20 -5.47
C ALA A 75 4.90 1.59 -6.14
N ALA A 76 5.15 1.15 -7.39
CA ALA A 76 6.34 1.54 -8.14
C ALA A 76 6.37 3.05 -8.43
N ALA A 77 5.22 3.66 -8.73
CA ALA A 77 5.13 5.10 -8.94
C ALA A 77 5.49 5.89 -7.67
N VAL A 78 4.97 5.47 -6.50
CA VAL A 78 5.33 6.07 -5.20
C VAL A 78 6.81 5.90 -4.91
N GLU A 79 7.34 4.69 -5.04
CA GLU A 79 8.75 4.41 -4.79
C GLU A 79 9.67 5.21 -5.71
N HIS A 80 9.35 5.28 -7.00
CA HIS A 80 10.11 6.07 -7.96
C HIS A 80 10.14 7.55 -7.56
N HIS A 81 8.99 8.12 -7.21
CA HIS A 81 8.90 9.51 -6.77
C HIS A 81 9.72 9.78 -5.49
N THR A 82 9.67 8.86 -4.52
CA THR A 82 10.42 9.02 -3.26
C THR A 82 11.94 8.98 -3.42
N LYS A 83 12.46 8.46 -4.54
CA LYS A 83 13.90 8.52 -4.83
C LYS A 83 14.39 9.93 -5.17
N THR A 84 13.51 10.80 -5.65
CA THR A 84 13.86 12.16 -6.11
C THR A 84 13.25 13.26 -5.24
N CYS A 85 12.36 12.92 -4.31
CA CYS A 85 11.72 13.86 -3.40
C CYS A 85 12.00 13.50 -1.94
N GLU A 86 12.90 14.24 -1.29
CA GLU A 86 13.30 14.02 0.11
C GLU A 86 12.12 14.12 1.10
N LEU A 87 11.18 15.04 0.85
CA LEU A 87 9.98 15.18 1.67
C LEU A 87 9.12 13.91 1.64
N CYS A 88 8.93 13.33 0.45
CA CYS A 88 8.15 12.11 0.27
C CYS A 88 8.92 10.87 0.74
N ALA A 89 10.25 10.86 0.66
CA ALA A 89 11.09 9.80 1.19
C ALA A 89 10.88 9.61 2.71
N GLY A 90 10.90 10.71 3.48
CA GLY A 90 10.63 10.65 4.91
C GLY A 90 9.21 10.14 5.26
N VAL A 91 8.24 10.39 4.38
CA VAL A 91 6.88 9.86 4.51
C VAL A 91 6.82 8.35 4.24
N LEU A 92 7.56 7.85 3.25
CA LEU A 92 7.64 6.43 2.92
C LEU A 92 8.14 5.61 4.11
N ASP A 93 9.21 6.05 4.78
CA ASP A 93 9.72 5.36 5.96
C ASP A 93 8.67 5.22 7.07
N GLY A 94 7.88 6.28 7.27
CA GLY A 94 6.75 6.27 8.20
C GLY A 94 5.63 5.32 7.78
N ALA A 95 5.32 5.29 6.48
CA ALA A 95 4.33 4.37 5.91
C ALA A 95 4.75 2.91 6.09
N VAL A 96 6.01 2.57 5.80
CA VAL A 96 6.57 1.22 5.97
C VAL A 96 6.46 0.76 7.42
N ARG A 97 6.88 1.58 8.38
CA ARG A 97 6.78 1.22 9.81
C ARG A 97 5.34 0.94 10.24
N ARG A 98 4.38 1.76 9.80
CA ARG A 98 2.96 1.60 10.13
C ARG A 98 2.33 0.39 9.45
N ALA A 99 2.66 0.14 8.19
CA ALA A 99 2.19 -1.02 7.45
C ALA A 99 2.68 -2.32 8.09
N LEU A 100 3.98 -2.42 8.38
CA LEU A 100 4.56 -3.58 9.07
C LEU A 100 4.04 -3.79 10.49
N ALA A 101 3.47 -2.77 11.14
CA ALA A 101 2.79 -2.89 12.43
C ALA A 101 1.36 -3.44 12.34
N SER A 102 0.81 -3.50 11.13
CA SER A 102 -0.55 -3.96 10.85
C SER A 102 -0.62 -5.37 10.26
N LEU A 103 0.55 -5.99 9.98
CA LEU A 103 0.71 -7.35 9.43
C LEU A 103 0.59 -8.44 10.51
#